data_AF-A0AAN7UJN7-F1
#
_entry.id   AF-A0AAN7UJN7-F1
#
_cell.length_a   1.000
_cell.length_b   1.000
_cell.length_c   1.000
_cell.angle_alpha   90.00
_cell.angle_beta   90.00
_cell.angle_gamma   90.00
#
_symmetry.space_group_name_H-M   'P 1'
#
loop_
_entity.id
_entity.type
_entity.pdbx_description
1 polymer ?
#
loop_
_entity_poly.entity_id
_entity_poly.type
_entity_poly.pdbx_seq_one_letter_code
_entity_poly.pdbx_strand_id
1 'polypeptide(L)'
;MQFTIIVWLAVTAYPASCWEYGWPEAWAEKWPADLDTSVQEGCTVSHMDAFDMEKGRKPVFFSQDPLDDPIAPKMTPLNSTGGEQWEFDGVSEDGSVAFCFGFYRDPNYAILGTGNLRLSAEFSRVNEKRFVRVDYPSSSTVESCPWGTRGVWKHKDYSYTFEVTKDMKVARIGVDTEDLKGSLVMNSVIPAHYPDGSVFPNENANTEVVPYFRWVEPIPVADVFVDLEIEGKPYKWTGLGGMERLWVAFSWFTCLQGMHAIRVKTGPYAATYVYFTSAIDKGLYRGSTILTKDGEVIFQSSLSDVSDTENYAILTKTYGGKVTGNLKDKATGFELVLVSPNTKKQWSFSITNHNVGFEYMLGEGVGGTGYSGTAVGGPIGLKQYFGPAFAETLEFPKRSYLFKPNYVDPVPSGKDEL
;
A
#
# COMPACT_ATOMS: atom_id res chain seq x y z
N MET A 1 64.11 33.66 7.64
CA MET A 1 63.11 34.57 8.25
C MET A 1 61.77 34.28 7.58
N GLN A 2 60.98 33.41 8.20
CA GLN A 2 59.60 33.10 7.80
C GLN A 2 58.69 34.23 8.27
N PHE A 3 57.86 34.78 7.39
CA PHE A 3 56.69 35.53 7.80
C PHE A 3 55.46 35.04 7.06
N THR A 4 54.60 34.42 7.86
CA THR A 4 53.24 33.96 7.63
C THR A 4 52.32 35.13 7.29
N ILE A 5 51.53 35.01 6.23
CA ILE A 5 50.39 35.91 5.97
C ILE A 5 49.15 35.28 6.61
N ILE A 6 48.58 35.99 7.58
CA ILE A 6 47.30 35.71 8.21
C ILE A 6 46.21 36.34 7.34
N VAL A 7 45.26 35.53 6.86
CA VAL A 7 44.03 36.02 6.22
C VAL A 7 42.87 35.82 7.18
N TRP A 8 42.18 36.91 7.48
CA TRP A 8 40.94 36.96 8.24
C TRP A 8 39.79 36.36 7.43
N LEU A 9 39.12 35.34 7.97
CA LEU A 9 37.85 34.83 7.47
C LEU A 9 36.71 35.52 8.22
N ALA A 10 35.98 36.41 7.52
CA ALA A 10 34.71 36.93 7.99
C ALA A 10 33.60 35.91 7.66
N VAL A 11 33.05 35.28 8.69
CA VAL A 11 31.85 34.44 8.59
C VAL A 11 30.64 35.36 8.49
N THR A 12 30.00 35.38 7.33
CA THR A 12 28.65 35.94 7.16
C THR A 12 27.66 34.76 7.16
N ALA A 13 26.81 34.74 8.17
CA ALA A 13 25.69 33.80 8.27
C ALA A 13 24.64 34.15 7.21
N TYR A 14 24.33 33.20 6.33
CA TYR A 14 23.17 33.28 5.45
C TYR A 14 21.96 32.68 6.18
N PRO A 15 20.78 33.34 6.16
CA PRO A 15 19.56 32.76 6.68
C PRO A 15 19.16 31.56 5.82
N ALA A 16 18.67 30.50 6.47
CA ALA A 16 18.14 29.31 5.85
C ALA A 16 17.01 29.68 4.89
N SER A 17 17.27 29.59 3.59
CA SER A 17 16.23 29.63 2.55
C SER A 17 15.46 28.31 2.60
N CYS A 18 14.20 28.36 3.00
CA CYS A 18 13.23 27.31 2.68
C CYS A 18 13.21 27.13 1.15
N TRP A 19 13.38 25.90 0.69
CA TRP A 19 13.38 25.55 -0.72
C TRP A 19 11.93 25.44 -1.18
N GLU A 20 11.47 26.38 -2.01
CA GLU A 20 10.25 26.21 -2.81
C GLU A 20 10.53 25.16 -3.90
N TYR A 21 9.75 24.08 -3.89
CA TYR A 21 9.87 22.97 -4.82
C TYR A 21 9.15 23.31 -6.14
N GLY A 22 9.92 23.65 -7.19
CA GLY A 22 9.39 23.92 -8.53
C GLY A 22 9.23 22.65 -9.36
N TRP A 23 7.98 22.22 -9.57
CA TRP A 23 7.61 21.12 -10.48
C TRP A 23 7.83 21.52 -11.96
N PRO A 24 7.94 20.56 -12.90
CA PRO A 24 7.90 20.88 -14.32
C PRO A 24 6.62 21.69 -14.65
N GLU A 25 6.77 22.85 -15.31
CA GLU A 25 5.69 23.80 -15.64
C GLU A 25 4.48 23.14 -16.31
N ALA A 26 4.68 22.05 -17.06
CA ALA A 26 3.61 21.30 -17.72
C ALA A 26 2.66 20.57 -16.76
N TRP A 27 3.02 20.42 -15.48
CA TRP A 27 2.20 19.80 -14.43
C TRP A 27 1.60 20.84 -13.46
N ALA A 28 2.01 22.11 -13.58
CA ALA A 28 1.55 23.21 -12.74
C ALA A 28 0.17 23.77 -13.17
N GLU A 29 -0.33 23.46 -14.38
CA GLU A 29 -1.49 24.20 -14.89
C GLU A 29 -2.84 23.87 -14.21
N LYS A 30 -3.00 22.75 -13.49
CA LYS A 30 -4.26 22.46 -12.77
C LYS A 30 -4.14 21.58 -11.51
N TRP A 31 -3.28 21.93 -10.56
CA TRP A 31 -3.45 21.42 -9.19
C TRP A 31 -2.92 22.42 -8.15
N PRO A 32 -3.72 22.85 -7.16
CA PRO A 32 -3.29 23.86 -6.21
C PRO A 32 -2.25 23.25 -5.24
N ALA A 33 -0.98 23.55 -5.51
CA ALA A 33 0.15 23.19 -4.66
C ALA A 33 0.16 23.96 -3.33
N ASP A 34 -0.55 25.08 -3.24
CA ASP A 34 -0.67 25.88 -2.03
C ASP A 34 -2.13 26.14 -1.69
N LEU A 35 -2.63 25.46 -0.67
CA LEU A 35 -3.82 25.88 0.04
C LEU A 35 -3.47 25.98 1.51
N ASP A 36 -3.40 27.24 1.92
CA ASP A 36 -3.63 27.70 3.27
C ASP A 36 -4.71 26.83 3.95
N THR A 37 -4.53 26.51 5.23
CA THR A 37 -5.39 25.59 6.01
C THR A 37 -6.84 26.08 6.21
N SER A 38 -7.28 27.08 5.44
CA SER A 38 -8.69 27.36 5.23
C SER A 38 -9.33 26.18 4.52
N VAL A 39 -10.15 25.42 5.23
CA VAL A 39 -10.98 24.34 4.68
C VAL A 39 -11.68 24.89 3.43
N GLN A 40 -11.29 24.39 2.25
CA GLN A 40 -11.94 24.80 1.02
C GLN A 40 -13.40 24.35 1.04
N GLU A 41 -14.27 25.12 0.39
CA GLU A 41 -15.68 24.77 0.26
C GLU A 41 -15.83 23.38 -0.39
N GLY A 42 -16.57 22.49 0.28
CA GLY A 42 -16.79 21.11 -0.18
C GLY A 42 -15.74 20.08 0.25
N CYS A 43 -14.75 20.46 1.06
CA CYS A 43 -13.79 19.52 1.64
C CYS A 43 -14.21 19.04 3.04
N THR A 44 -13.92 17.78 3.35
CA THR A 44 -13.97 17.23 4.70
C THR A 44 -12.56 17.01 5.22
N VAL A 45 -12.30 17.40 6.47
CA VAL A 45 -10.98 17.28 7.09
C VAL A 45 -11.08 16.40 8.33
N SER A 46 -10.22 15.39 8.39
CA SER A 46 -10.05 14.52 9.53
C SER A 46 -8.66 14.71 10.11
N HIS A 47 -8.59 15.34 11.27
CA HIS A 47 -7.36 15.56 12.02
C HIS A 47 -7.26 14.60 13.21
N MET A 48 -6.05 14.16 13.53
CA MET A 48 -5.78 13.23 14.63
C MET A 48 -4.36 13.44 15.15
N ASP A 49 -4.20 13.59 16.47
CA ASP A 49 -2.87 13.55 17.12
C ASP A 49 -2.44 12.13 17.49
N ALA A 50 -1.16 11.98 17.82
CA ALA A 50 -0.51 10.69 18.11
C ALA A 50 -1.12 9.90 19.28
N PHE A 51 -1.93 10.52 20.13
CA PHE A 51 -2.56 9.87 21.28
C PHE A 51 -4.08 10.09 21.32
N ASP A 52 -4.65 10.61 20.24
CA ASP A 52 -6.08 10.83 20.13
C ASP A 52 -6.80 9.52 19.82
N MET A 53 -7.49 8.99 20.82
CA MET A 53 -8.35 7.83 20.70
C MET A 53 -9.59 7.98 21.56
N GLU A 54 -10.69 7.38 21.11
CA GLU A 54 -11.88 7.22 21.92
C GLU A 54 -11.53 6.41 23.17
N LYS A 55 -11.93 6.93 24.34
CA LYS A 55 -11.63 6.31 25.63
C LYS A 55 -12.63 5.21 25.95
N GLY A 56 -12.11 4.07 26.40
CA GLY A 56 -12.91 2.91 26.82
C GLY A 56 -13.28 1.99 25.65
N ARG A 57 -14.12 1.00 25.91
CA ARG A 57 -14.57 0.00 24.92
C ARG A 57 -15.84 0.45 24.21
N LYS A 58 -15.80 1.64 23.61
CA LYS A 58 -16.95 2.17 22.87
C LYS A 58 -16.84 1.80 21.39
N PRO A 59 -17.94 1.34 20.76
CA PRO A 59 -18.02 1.31 19.31
C PRO A 59 -17.76 2.70 18.73
N VAL A 60 -17.01 2.77 17.63
CA VAL A 60 -16.78 4.00 16.87
C VAL A 60 -17.35 3.83 15.47
N PHE A 61 -17.53 4.94 14.75
CA PHE A 61 -17.91 4.89 13.35
C PHE A 61 -16.92 4.02 12.57
N PHE A 62 -17.45 3.11 11.76
CA PHE A 62 -16.69 2.21 10.92
C PHE A 62 -17.42 2.10 9.58
N SER A 63 -16.87 2.73 8.54
CA SER A 63 -17.50 2.74 7.22
C SER A 63 -17.64 1.32 6.66
N GLN A 64 -18.86 1.02 6.22
CA GLN A 64 -19.20 -0.21 5.52
C GLN A 64 -19.81 0.04 4.14
N ASP A 65 -20.15 1.28 3.82
CA ASP A 65 -20.78 1.67 2.57
C ASP A 65 -19.78 1.56 1.41
N PRO A 66 -20.08 0.78 0.35
CA PRO A 66 -19.20 0.66 -0.80
C PRO A 66 -19.06 1.98 -1.59
N LEU A 67 -20.00 2.93 -1.45
CA LEU A 67 -19.96 4.21 -2.17
C LEU A 67 -19.16 5.30 -1.45
N ASP A 68 -18.79 5.10 -0.19
CA ASP A 68 -17.95 6.04 0.54
C ASP A 68 -16.60 6.20 -0.18
N ASP A 69 -16.09 7.43 -0.25
CA ASP A 69 -14.77 7.74 -0.84
C ASP A 69 -13.70 6.77 -0.32
N PRO A 70 -13.10 5.92 -1.20
CA PRO A 70 -12.15 4.90 -0.78
C PRO A 70 -10.97 5.47 0.02
N ILE A 71 -10.48 6.65 -0.34
CA ILE A 71 -9.28 7.22 0.25
C ILE A 71 -9.59 7.97 1.55
N ALA A 72 -10.83 8.41 1.75
CA ALA A 72 -11.22 9.09 2.97
C ALA A 72 -11.03 8.18 4.22
N PRO A 73 -10.84 8.78 5.41
CA PRO A 73 -10.76 8.03 6.65
C PRO A 73 -12.04 7.25 6.89
N LYS A 74 -11.89 6.00 7.34
CA LYS A 74 -13.01 5.06 7.52
C LYS A 74 -13.38 4.88 8.99
N MET A 75 -12.60 5.49 9.88
CA MET A 75 -12.76 5.43 11.34
C MET A 75 -12.52 6.82 11.93
N THR A 76 -13.54 7.43 12.53
CA THR A 76 -13.40 8.72 13.21
C THR A 76 -14.43 8.84 14.35
N PRO A 77 -14.03 8.90 15.63
CA PRO A 77 -12.65 8.77 16.13
C PRO A 77 -12.10 7.34 15.99
N LEU A 78 -10.80 7.17 16.19
CA LEU A 78 -10.15 5.86 16.30
C LEU A 78 -10.42 5.24 17.69
N ASN A 79 -10.50 3.92 17.78
CA ASN A 79 -10.58 3.19 19.05
C ASN A 79 -9.38 2.27 19.22
N SER A 80 -9.26 1.58 20.35
CA SER A 80 -8.10 0.74 20.66
C SER A 80 -8.06 -0.62 19.92
N THR A 81 -9.02 -0.94 19.07
CA THR A 81 -9.13 -2.28 18.47
C THR A 81 -8.82 -2.31 16.98
N GLY A 82 -9.27 -1.30 16.26
CA GLY A 82 -9.15 -1.22 14.81
C GLY A 82 -8.19 -0.13 14.35
N GLY A 83 -8.00 -0.07 13.04
CA GLY A 83 -7.11 0.89 12.41
C GLY A 83 -7.30 0.93 10.90
N GLU A 84 -6.60 1.86 10.28
CA GLU A 84 -6.62 2.08 8.85
C GLU A 84 -5.22 2.32 8.29
N GLN A 85 -5.01 1.86 7.06
CA GLN A 85 -3.78 1.96 6.31
C GLN A 85 -4.04 2.45 4.88
N TRP A 86 -3.17 3.35 4.43
CA TRP A 86 -2.93 3.65 3.03
C TRP A 86 -1.55 3.11 2.68
N GLU A 87 -1.50 2.15 1.78
CA GLU A 87 -0.24 1.52 1.37
C GLU A 87 0.04 1.83 -0.09
N PHE A 88 1.31 2.07 -0.39
CA PHE A 88 1.79 2.32 -1.74
C PHE A 88 3.07 1.56 -1.96
N ASP A 89 3.14 0.78 -3.03
CA ASP A 89 4.32 0.01 -3.39
C ASP A 89 4.74 0.29 -4.83
N GLY A 90 6.00 -0.02 -5.10
CA GLY A 90 6.50 0.04 -6.47
C GLY A 90 7.81 -0.71 -6.64
N VAL A 91 8.07 -1.09 -7.88
CA VAL A 91 9.25 -1.83 -8.34
C VAL A 91 9.76 -1.27 -9.65
N SER A 92 11.08 -1.28 -9.88
CA SER A 92 11.66 -0.84 -11.15
C SER A 92 11.30 -1.77 -12.31
N GLU A 93 11.41 -1.27 -13.55
CA GLU A 93 11.15 -2.05 -14.78
C GLU A 93 11.91 -3.38 -14.85
N ASP A 94 13.13 -3.42 -14.31
CA ASP A 94 13.99 -4.60 -14.27
C ASP A 94 13.84 -5.44 -12.98
N GLY A 95 12.96 -5.02 -12.06
CA GLY A 95 12.74 -5.66 -10.77
C GLY A 95 13.92 -5.57 -9.79
N SER A 96 14.91 -4.72 -10.03
CA SER A 96 16.10 -4.60 -9.18
C SER A 96 15.94 -3.65 -7.99
N VAL A 97 14.89 -2.82 -7.99
CA VAL A 97 14.64 -1.76 -7.02
C VAL A 97 13.19 -1.84 -6.56
N ALA A 98 12.91 -1.51 -5.30
CA ALA A 98 11.54 -1.43 -4.78
C ALA A 98 11.38 -0.37 -3.69
N PHE A 99 10.17 0.15 -3.55
CA PHE A 99 9.73 0.87 -2.35
C PHE A 99 8.43 0.31 -1.79
N CYS A 100 8.18 0.58 -0.51
CA CYS A 100 6.86 0.46 0.12
C CYS A 100 6.68 1.60 1.14
N PHE A 101 5.55 2.29 1.05
CA PHE A 101 5.07 3.26 2.02
C PHE A 101 3.81 2.74 2.69
N GLY A 102 3.75 2.83 4.01
CA GLY A 102 2.54 2.61 4.78
C GLY A 102 2.25 3.82 5.66
N PHE A 103 1.10 4.45 5.44
CA PHE A 103 0.55 5.50 6.30
C PHE A 103 -0.50 4.88 7.21
N TYR A 104 -0.32 4.96 8.53
CA TYR A 104 -1.17 4.28 9.49
C TYR A 104 -1.86 5.26 10.43
N ARG A 105 -3.15 5.02 10.65
CA ARG A 105 -3.87 5.37 11.88
C ARG A 105 -4.27 4.06 12.55
N ASP A 106 -3.36 3.51 13.35
CA ASP A 106 -3.49 2.18 13.94
C ASP A 106 -2.88 2.17 15.35
N PRO A 107 -3.67 1.91 16.40
CA PRO A 107 -3.18 1.85 17.78
C PRO A 107 -2.69 0.48 18.21
N ASN A 108 -2.68 -0.53 17.33
CA ASN A 108 -2.24 -1.88 17.67
C ASN A 108 -0.77 -1.94 18.14
N TYR A 109 0.04 -0.94 17.79
CA TYR A 109 1.41 -0.76 18.28
C TYR A 109 1.54 0.22 19.45
N ALA A 110 0.46 0.90 19.86
CA ALA A 110 0.49 1.91 20.91
C ALA A 110 0.97 1.38 22.27
N ILE A 111 0.89 0.05 22.50
CA ILE A 111 1.46 -0.61 23.69
C ILE A 111 2.96 -0.39 23.85
N LEU A 112 3.67 -0.05 22.77
CA LEU A 112 5.10 0.29 22.77
C LEU A 112 5.37 1.77 23.10
N GLY A 113 4.34 2.54 23.45
CA GLY A 113 4.44 3.98 23.77
C GLY A 113 4.54 4.88 22.54
N THR A 114 4.27 4.35 21.35
CA THR A 114 4.47 5.02 20.07
C THR A 114 3.26 5.77 19.54
N GLY A 115 2.13 5.72 20.25
CA GLY A 115 0.88 6.33 19.82
C GLY A 115 0.13 5.52 18.75
N ASN A 116 -0.88 6.16 18.14
CA ASN A 116 -1.75 5.58 17.11
C ASN A 116 -1.40 5.99 15.68
N LEU A 117 -0.32 6.75 15.49
CA LEU A 117 0.15 7.17 14.17
C LEU A 117 1.50 6.51 13.91
N ARG A 118 1.61 5.87 12.74
CA ARG A 118 2.87 5.31 12.27
C ARG A 118 3.02 5.63 10.80
N LEU A 119 4.26 5.83 10.39
CA LEU A 119 4.64 5.82 8.99
C LEU A 119 5.79 4.83 8.79
N SER A 120 5.68 4.01 7.75
CA SER A 120 6.72 3.10 7.31
C SER A 120 7.16 3.49 5.90
N ALA A 121 8.46 3.60 5.67
CA ALA A 121 9.04 3.81 4.35
C ALA A 121 10.23 2.85 4.20
N GLU A 122 10.13 1.91 3.26
CA GLU A 122 11.17 0.95 2.95
C GLU A 122 11.60 1.08 1.51
N PHE A 123 12.91 1.04 1.27
CA PHE A 123 13.51 1.07 -0.06
C PHE A 123 14.58 0.00 -0.16
N SER A 124 14.65 -0.65 -1.31
CA SER A 124 15.70 -1.63 -1.57
C SER A 124 16.27 -1.51 -2.97
N ARG A 125 17.50 -1.96 -3.10
CA ARG A 125 18.20 -2.19 -4.37
C ARG A 125 18.95 -3.51 -4.25
N VAL A 126 18.98 -4.28 -5.33
CA VAL A 126 19.71 -5.55 -5.40
C VAL A 126 21.16 -5.36 -4.93
N ASN A 127 21.64 -6.27 -4.09
CA ASN A 127 22.99 -6.28 -3.52
C ASN A 127 23.34 -5.07 -2.64
N GLU A 128 22.36 -4.26 -2.24
CA GLU A 128 22.54 -3.17 -1.29
C GLU A 128 21.78 -3.43 0.01
N LYS A 129 22.17 -2.74 1.07
CA LYS A 129 21.43 -2.77 2.33
C LYS A 129 20.10 -2.03 2.12
N ARG A 130 18.99 -2.64 2.56
CA ARG A 130 17.68 -1.96 2.58
C ARG A 130 17.74 -0.70 3.45
N PHE A 131 17.16 0.38 2.95
CA PHE A 131 16.82 1.55 3.76
C PHE A 131 15.45 1.28 4.37
N VAL A 132 15.36 1.33 5.70
CA VAL A 132 14.12 1.07 6.44
C VAL A 132 13.94 2.21 7.42
N ARG A 133 12.80 2.89 7.31
CA ARG A 133 12.43 3.99 8.19
C ARG A 133 11.04 3.76 8.76
N VAL A 134 10.94 3.90 10.07
CA VAL A 134 9.67 3.88 10.80
C VAL A 134 9.62 5.12 11.67
N ASP A 135 8.68 5.99 11.36
CA ASP A 135 8.44 7.23 12.09
C ASP A 135 7.11 7.16 12.85
N TYR A 136 7.03 7.91 13.94
CA TYR A 136 5.85 8.06 14.79
C TYR A 136 5.42 9.53 14.81
N PRO A 137 4.58 9.95 13.86
CA PRO A 137 4.23 11.35 13.66
C PRO A 137 3.43 11.90 14.84
N SER A 138 3.58 13.19 15.15
CA SER A 138 2.78 13.83 16.22
C SER A 138 1.33 14.06 15.80
N SER A 139 1.09 14.22 14.49
CA SER A 139 -0.23 14.53 13.93
C SER A 139 -0.41 13.91 12.55
N SER A 140 -1.65 13.56 12.23
CA SER A 140 -2.12 13.16 10.91
C SER A 140 -3.32 14.01 10.49
N THR A 141 -3.32 14.52 9.27
CA THR A 141 -4.47 15.20 8.68
C THR A 141 -4.80 14.53 7.34
N VAL A 142 -6.05 14.14 7.16
CA VAL A 142 -6.56 13.65 5.86
C VAL A 142 -7.70 14.56 5.44
N GLU A 143 -7.51 15.22 4.31
CA GLU A 143 -8.46 16.12 3.68
C GLU A 143 -9.02 15.43 2.43
N SER A 144 -10.35 15.31 2.33
CA SER A 144 -11.06 14.78 1.17
C SER A 144 -11.88 15.89 0.53
N CYS A 145 -11.56 16.22 -0.71
CA CYS A 145 -12.07 17.37 -1.46
C CYS A 145 -12.69 16.93 -2.79
N PRO A 146 -13.37 17.83 -3.52
CA PRO A 146 -13.86 17.54 -4.87
C PRO A 146 -12.76 17.15 -5.87
N TRP A 147 -11.53 17.64 -5.68
CA TRP A 147 -10.40 17.29 -6.52
C TRP A 147 -9.81 15.90 -6.20
N GLY A 148 -9.93 15.44 -4.95
CA GLY A 148 -9.29 14.21 -4.47
C GLY A 148 -8.99 14.27 -2.99
N THR A 149 -8.07 13.42 -2.53
CA THR A 149 -7.75 13.27 -1.11
C THR A 149 -6.26 13.47 -0.86
N ARG A 150 -5.91 14.23 0.18
CA ARG A 150 -4.53 14.42 0.64
C ARG A 150 -4.39 14.02 2.09
N GLY A 151 -3.36 13.24 2.37
CA GLY A 151 -2.99 12.81 3.70
C GLY A 151 -1.62 13.35 4.09
N VAL A 152 -1.48 13.90 5.28
CA VAL A 152 -0.23 14.45 5.81
C VAL A 152 0.07 13.83 7.17
N TRP A 153 1.22 13.16 7.31
CA TRP A 153 1.75 12.64 8.56
C TRP A 153 2.99 13.47 8.91
N LYS A 154 2.94 14.19 10.02
CA LYS A 154 3.91 15.23 10.34
C LYS A 154 4.41 15.16 11.77
N HIS A 155 5.69 15.49 11.92
CA HIS A 155 6.32 15.91 13.17
C HIS A 155 7.03 17.25 12.96
N LYS A 156 7.68 17.79 13.99
CA LYS A 156 8.41 19.07 13.88
C LYS A 156 9.60 19.01 12.89
N ASP A 157 10.17 17.81 12.69
CA ASP A 157 11.43 17.59 11.94
C ASP A 157 11.23 16.88 10.60
N TYR A 158 10.01 16.41 10.32
CA TYR A 158 9.73 15.66 9.09
C TYR A 158 8.25 15.74 8.70
N SER A 159 7.99 15.54 7.41
CA SER A 159 6.64 15.44 6.86
C SER A 159 6.57 14.45 5.72
N TYR A 160 5.47 13.71 5.67
CA TYR A 160 5.12 12.81 4.59
C TYR A 160 3.73 13.14 4.12
N THR A 161 3.56 13.23 2.81
CA THR A 161 2.29 13.59 2.19
C THR A 161 1.95 12.58 1.13
N PHE A 162 0.71 12.13 1.07
CA PHE A 162 0.15 11.52 -0.14
C PHE A 162 -0.96 12.40 -0.70
N GLU A 163 -1.17 12.31 -2.01
CA GLU A 163 -2.31 12.88 -2.72
C GLU A 163 -2.85 11.84 -3.70
N VAL A 164 -4.17 11.73 -3.82
CA VAL A 164 -4.84 10.83 -4.77
C VAL A 164 -5.97 11.59 -5.44
N THR A 165 -6.05 11.57 -6.77
CA THR A 165 -7.15 12.22 -7.51
C THR A 165 -8.50 11.57 -7.18
N LYS A 166 -9.60 12.32 -7.31
CA LYS A 166 -10.94 11.81 -6.98
C LYS A 166 -11.33 10.57 -7.81
N ASP A 167 -10.84 10.50 -9.04
CA ASP A 167 -11.03 9.36 -9.94
C ASP A 167 -10.00 8.23 -9.75
N MET A 168 -9.10 8.39 -8.77
CA MET A 168 -8.05 7.44 -8.39
C MET A 168 -7.13 7.06 -9.56
N LYS A 169 -6.93 7.96 -10.53
CA LYS A 169 -6.00 7.73 -11.65
C LYS A 169 -4.58 8.17 -11.38
N VAL A 170 -4.39 9.11 -10.48
CA VAL A 170 -3.06 9.61 -10.14
C VAL A 170 -2.88 9.63 -8.63
N ALA A 171 -1.75 9.10 -8.17
CA ALA A 171 -1.29 9.32 -6.81
C ALA A 171 0.10 9.96 -6.81
N ARG A 172 0.39 10.72 -5.76
CA ARG A 172 1.69 11.31 -5.50
C ARG A 172 2.05 11.08 -4.04
N ILE A 173 3.32 10.80 -3.78
CA ILE A 173 3.89 10.84 -2.44
C ILE A 173 5.00 11.87 -2.43
N GLY A 174 4.96 12.75 -1.44
CA GLY A 174 6.02 13.70 -1.12
C GLY A 174 6.62 13.38 0.24
N VAL A 175 7.94 13.45 0.33
CA VAL A 175 8.68 13.18 1.56
C VAL A 175 9.66 14.31 1.82
N ASP A 176 9.71 14.76 3.06
CA ASP A 176 10.67 15.77 3.53
C ASP A 176 11.19 15.38 4.91
N THR A 177 12.41 14.85 4.93
CA THR A 177 13.15 14.48 6.13
C THR A 177 14.65 14.74 5.90
N GLU A 178 15.46 14.66 6.96
CA GLU A 178 16.92 14.87 6.87
C GLU A 178 17.62 13.92 5.87
N ASP A 179 17.25 12.63 5.85
CA ASP A 179 17.93 11.58 5.08
C ASP A 179 17.08 10.96 3.95
N LEU A 180 15.82 11.39 3.81
CA LEU A 180 14.89 10.95 2.77
C LEU A 180 14.05 12.14 2.33
N LYS A 181 14.16 12.53 1.06
CA LYS A 181 13.37 13.65 0.51
C LYS A 181 13.10 13.50 -0.98
N GLY A 182 12.06 14.17 -1.45
CA GLY A 182 11.66 14.19 -2.85
C GLY A 182 10.25 13.65 -3.02
N SER A 183 9.98 13.01 -4.16
CA SER A 183 8.64 12.54 -4.48
C SER A 183 8.60 11.36 -5.42
N LEU A 184 7.41 10.77 -5.52
CA LEU A 184 7.06 9.84 -6.58
C LEU A 184 5.64 10.10 -7.06
N VAL A 185 5.36 9.66 -8.29
CA VAL A 185 4.07 9.75 -8.94
C VAL A 185 3.68 8.38 -9.49
N MET A 186 2.40 8.05 -9.40
CA MET A 186 1.79 6.82 -9.88
C MET A 186 0.64 7.17 -10.81
N ASN A 187 0.62 6.62 -12.02
CA ASN A 187 -0.46 6.77 -12.99
C ASN A 187 -1.15 5.42 -13.19
N SER A 188 -2.38 5.30 -12.73
CA SER A 188 -3.13 4.05 -12.78
C SER A 188 -3.38 3.60 -14.22
N VAL A 189 -3.22 2.29 -14.46
CA VAL A 189 -3.52 1.62 -15.73
C VAL A 189 -4.66 0.59 -15.61
N ILE A 190 -5.14 0.35 -14.39
CA ILE A 190 -6.33 -0.45 -14.10
C ILE A 190 -7.33 0.41 -13.32
N PRO A 191 -8.63 0.39 -13.62
CA PRO A 191 -9.61 1.11 -12.82
C PRO A 191 -9.64 0.62 -11.36
N ALA A 192 -9.94 1.54 -10.44
CA ALA A 192 -10.17 1.19 -9.04
C ALA A 192 -11.25 0.11 -8.90
N HIS A 193 -11.08 -0.82 -7.97
CA HIS A 193 -12.01 -1.94 -7.82
C HIS A 193 -12.16 -2.44 -6.38
N TYR A 194 -13.25 -3.17 -6.18
CA TYR A 194 -13.63 -3.82 -4.94
C TYR A 194 -13.08 -5.26 -4.85
N PRO A 195 -13.10 -5.88 -3.65
CA PRO A 195 -12.79 -7.28 -3.42
C PRO A 195 -13.32 -8.31 -4.42
N ASP A 196 -14.49 -8.05 -4.99
CA ASP A 196 -15.15 -8.96 -5.93
C ASP A 196 -14.71 -8.78 -7.39
N GLY A 197 -13.79 -7.84 -7.65
CA GLY A 197 -13.34 -7.46 -8.99
C GLY A 197 -14.21 -6.41 -9.66
N SER A 198 -15.32 -5.99 -9.05
CA SER A 198 -16.18 -4.96 -9.65
C SER A 198 -15.53 -3.58 -9.59
N VAL A 199 -15.74 -2.78 -10.63
CA VAL A 199 -15.14 -1.44 -10.76
C VAL A 199 -15.86 -0.43 -9.88
N PHE A 200 -15.11 0.44 -9.20
CA PHE A 200 -15.66 1.55 -8.42
C PHE A 200 -16.23 2.66 -9.31
N PRO A 201 -17.38 3.30 -8.97
CA PRO A 201 -18.26 2.99 -7.85
C PRO A 201 -19.30 1.91 -8.19
N ASN A 202 -19.66 1.08 -7.20
CA ASN A 202 -20.70 0.05 -7.34
C ASN A 202 -21.46 -0.13 -6.01
N GLU A 203 -22.77 0.18 -6.02
CA GLU A 203 -23.64 0.11 -4.83
C GLU A 203 -23.86 -1.32 -4.32
N ASN A 204 -23.67 -2.32 -5.18
CA ASN A 204 -23.86 -3.73 -4.84
C ASN A 204 -22.55 -4.41 -4.40
N ALA A 205 -21.43 -3.69 -4.46
CA ALA A 205 -20.15 -4.24 -4.05
C ALA A 205 -20.04 -4.34 -2.52
N ASN A 206 -19.09 -5.14 -2.06
CA ASN A 206 -18.71 -5.20 -0.66
C ASN A 206 -17.21 -4.93 -0.51
N THR A 207 -16.84 -4.13 0.48
CA THR A 207 -15.43 -3.87 0.80
C THR A 207 -14.85 -4.89 1.79
N GLU A 208 -15.67 -5.74 2.41
CA GLU A 208 -15.22 -6.76 3.36
C GLU A 208 -14.66 -8.00 2.62
N VAL A 209 -13.38 -8.31 2.85
CA VAL A 209 -12.69 -9.50 2.30
C VAL A 209 -12.74 -10.69 3.25
N VAL A 210 -12.62 -10.44 4.55
CA VAL A 210 -12.85 -11.43 5.60
C VAL A 210 -13.53 -10.70 6.77
N PRO A 211 -14.17 -11.39 7.72
CA PRO A 211 -14.90 -10.72 8.79
C PRO A 211 -14.09 -9.59 9.44
N TYR A 212 -14.68 -8.39 9.45
CA TYR A 212 -14.13 -7.17 10.04
C TYR A 212 -12.87 -6.60 9.38
N PHE A 213 -12.47 -7.14 8.24
CA PHE A 213 -11.34 -6.68 7.46
C PHE A 213 -11.82 -6.18 6.10
N ARG A 214 -11.65 -4.89 5.86
CA ARG A 214 -12.08 -4.23 4.64
C ARG A 214 -10.89 -3.78 3.81
N TRP A 215 -11.05 -3.90 2.51
CA TRP A 215 -10.02 -3.73 1.52
C TRP A 215 -10.63 -3.26 0.21
N VAL A 216 -9.95 -2.37 -0.50
CA VAL A 216 -10.17 -2.02 -1.90
C VAL A 216 -8.83 -1.67 -2.53
N GLU A 217 -8.74 -1.73 -3.85
CA GLU A 217 -7.57 -1.29 -4.63
C GLU A 217 -7.92 -0.01 -5.41
N PRO A 218 -7.65 1.18 -4.85
CA PRO A 218 -7.82 2.45 -5.57
C PRO A 218 -6.95 2.55 -6.82
N ILE A 219 -5.70 2.10 -6.74
CA ILE A 219 -4.75 2.10 -7.85
C ILE A 219 -4.18 0.69 -7.95
N PRO A 220 -4.85 -0.24 -8.64
CA PRO A 220 -4.45 -1.64 -8.61
C PRO A 220 -3.08 -1.87 -9.27
N VAL A 221 -2.87 -1.20 -10.40
CA VAL A 221 -1.61 -1.23 -11.13
C VAL A 221 -1.37 0.14 -11.72
N ALA A 222 -0.17 0.67 -11.57
CA ALA A 222 0.25 1.98 -12.08
C ALA A 222 1.63 1.96 -12.72
N ASP A 223 1.84 2.90 -13.65
CA ASP A 223 3.16 3.37 -14.05
C ASP A 223 3.70 4.31 -12.97
N VAL A 224 4.90 4.02 -12.50
CA VAL A 224 5.53 4.72 -11.38
C VAL A 224 6.76 5.49 -11.85
N PHE A 225 6.90 6.71 -11.33
CA PHE A 225 8.03 7.60 -11.53
C PHE A 225 8.55 8.02 -10.16
N VAL A 226 9.76 7.61 -9.82
CA VAL A 226 10.39 7.91 -8.53
C VAL A 226 11.51 8.93 -8.74
N ASP A 227 11.47 10.02 -7.97
CA ASP A 227 12.54 11.00 -7.86
C ASP A 227 12.76 11.34 -6.38
N LEU A 228 13.54 10.49 -5.71
CA LEU A 228 13.90 10.63 -4.31
C LEU A 228 15.42 10.80 -4.15
N GLU A 229 15.81 11.34 -3.01
CA GLU A 229 17.16 11.31 -2.47
C GLU A 229 17.14 10.56 -1.15
N ILE A 230 18.01 9.55 -1.02
CA ILE A 230 18.17 8.72 0.18
C ILE A 230 19.63 8.85 0.64
N GLU A 231 19.85 9.31 1.87
CA GLU A 231 21.17 9.53 2.47
C GLU A 231 22.10 10.38 1.56
N GLY A 232 21.55 11.42 0.91
CA GLY A 232 22.31 12.27 -0.01
C GLY A 232 22.53 11.68 -1.41
N LYS A 233 21.99 10.49 -1.70
CA LYS A 233 22.18 9.78 -2.98
C LYS A 233 20.89 9.77 -3.80
N PRO A 234 20.96 10.01 -5.12
CA PRO A 234 19.80 9.89 -6.00
C PRO A 234 19.22 8.47 -6.00
N TYR A 235 17.90 8.38 -5.84
CA TYR A 235 17.10 7.17 -5.95
C TYR A 235 15.99 7.43 -6.97
N LYS A 236 16.34 7.38 -8.25
CA LYS A 236 15.47 7.72 -9.38
C LYS A 236 15.27 6.56 -10.32
N TRP A 237 14.03 6.27 -10.71
CA TRP A 237 13.70 5.17 -11.63
C TRP A 237 12.22 5.22 -12.06
N THR A 238 11.89 4.41 -13.07
CA THR A 238 10.51 4.14 -13.52
C THR A 238 10.17 2.66 -13.37
N GLY A 239 8.89 2.36 -13.27
CA GLY A 239 8.42 0.97 -13.20
C GLY A 239 6.95 0.82 -12.87
N LEU A 240 6.64 -0.19 -12.07
CA LEU A 240 5.31 -0.66 -11.72
C LEU A 240 5.01 -0.36 -10.26
N GLY A 241 3.75 -0.13 -9.91
CA GLY A 241 3.33 -0.08 -8.51
C GLY A 241 1.83 -0.13 -8.34
N GLY A 242 1.36 0.10 -7.12
CA GLY A 242 -0.05 0.22 -6.81
C GLY A 242 -0.31 0.88 -5.46
N MET A 243 -1.60 1.04 -5.15
CA MET A 243 -2.08 1.55 -3.89
C MET A 243 -3.16 0.63 -3.35
N GLU A 244 -2.98 0.22 -2.11
CA GLU A 244 -3.95 -0.53 -1.33
C GLU A 244 -4.60 0.37 -0.29
N ARG A 245 -5.88 0.12 -0.01
CA ARG A 245 -6.61 0.79 1.07
C ARG A 245 -7.24 -0.24 1.98
N LEU A 246 -6.80 -0.26 3.24
CA LEU A 246 -7.23 -1.25 4.22
C LEU A 246 -7.78 -0.58 5.49
N TRP A 247 -8.90 -1.07 6.01
CA TRP A 247 -9.41 -0.66 7.32
C TRP A 247 -10.08 -1.81 8.02
N VAL A 248 -9.87 -1.87 9.34
CA VAL A 248 -10.14 -3.07 10.11
C VAL A 248 -10.76 -2.69 11.44
N ALA A 249 -11.77 -3.45 11.90
CA ALA A 249 -12.36 -3.21 13.22
C ALA A 249 -11.50 -3.80 14.36
N PHE A 250 -10.64 -4.76 14.02
CA PHE A 250 -9.73 -5.49 14.90
C PHE A 250 -8.33 -5.54 14.31
N SER A 251 -7.32 -5.95 15.08
CA SER A 251 -5.95 -6.05 14.57
C SER A 251 -5.85 -7.03 13.41
N TRP A 252 -4.90 -6.82 12.49
CA TRP A 252 -4.70 -7.75 11.36
C TRP A 252 -4.44 -9.17 11.85
N PHE A 253 -3.69 -9.32 12.95
CA PHE A 253 -3.46 -10.60 13.62
C PHE A 253 -4.75 -11.30 14.07
N THR A 254 -5.79 -10.52 14.38
CA THR A 254 -7.12 -11.05 14.75
C THR A 254 -7.90 -11.50 13.53
N CYS A 255 -7.86 -10.72 12.43
CA CYS A 255 -8.69 -10.95 11.25
C CYS A 255 -8.07 -11.93 10.23
N LEU A 256 -6.75 -11.95 10.10
CA LEU A 256 -6.03 -12.63 9.02
C LEU A 256 -5.10 -13.74 9.53
N GLN A 257 -5.06 -14.85 8.79
CA GLN A 257 -3.96 -15.81 8.86
C GLN A 257 -2.88 -15.48 7.82
N GLY A 258 -3.26 -14.86 6.71
CA GLY A 258 -2.32 -14.48 5.68
C GLY A 258 -2.94 -13.70 4.53
N MET A 259 -2.05 -13.16 3.70
CA MET A 259 -2.36 -12.39 2.50
C MET A 259 -1.32 -12.69 1.41
N HIS A 260 -1.75 -12.71 0.16
CA HIS A 260 -0.88 -12.67 -1.01
C HIS A 260 -1.31 -11.51 -1.90
N ALA A 261 -0.36 -10.72 -2.40
CA ALA A 261 -0.64 -9.65 -3.37
C ALA A 261 0.36 -9.75 -4.52
N ILE A 262 -0.11 -9.69 -5.76
CA ILE A 262 0.72 -9.79 -6.97
C ILE A 262 0.28 -8.69 -7.91
N ARG A 263 1.23 -7.94 -8.47
CA ARG A 263 1.01 -7.04 -9.59
C ARG A 263 1.92 -7.40 -10.73
N VAL A 264 1.40 -7.43 -11.94
CA VAL A 264 2.18 -7.66 -13.15
C VAL A 264 1.78 -6.69 -14.23
N LYS A 265 2.77 -6.24 -15.01
CA LYS A 265 2.52 -5.51 -16.25
C LYS A 265 3.44 -6.06 -17.33
N THR A 266 2.88 -6.71 -18.35
CA THR A 266 3.64 -7.33 -19.43
C THR A 266 3.04 -6.94 -20.79
N GLY A 267 3.77 -6.14 -21.56
CA GLY A 267 3.29 -5.62 -22.84
C GLY A 267 1.95 -4.87 -22.67
N PRO A 268 0.88 -5.27 -23.39
CA PRO A 268 -0.43 -4.61 -23.28
C PRO A 268 -1.23 -5.06 -22.04
N TYR A 269 -0.74 -6.03 -21.25
CA TYR A 269 -1.49 -6.62 -20.14
C TYR A 269 -1.04 -6.03 -18.81
N ALA A 270 -2.02 -5.74 -17.94
CA ALA A 270 -1.78 -5.44 -16.54
C ALA A 270 -2.75 -6.24 -15.68
N ALA A 271 -2.26 -6.87 -14.62
CA ALA A 271 -3.08 -7.65 -13.70
C ALA A 271 -2.68 -7.46 -12.24
N THR A 272 -3.69 -7.58 -11.38
CA THR A 272 -3.54 -7.70 -9.93
C THR A 272 -4.20 -9.01 -9.48
N TYR A 273 -3.58 -9.67 -8.51
CA TYR A 273 -4.16 -10.79 -7.77
C TYR A 273 -3.91 -10.54 -6.30
N VAL A 274 -4.97 -10.45 -5.51
CA VAL A 274 -4.88 -10.36 -4.06
C VAL A 274 -5.70 -11.48 -3.44
N TYR A 275 -5.21 -12.08 -2.36
CA TYR A 275 -5.87 -13.19 -1.70
C TYR A 275 -5.72 -13.08 -0.19
N PHE A 276 -6.82 -13.27 0.53
CA PHE A 276 -6.89 -13.20 1.98
C PHE A 276 -7.32 -14.54 2.59
N THR A 277 -6.71 -14.90 3.72
CA THR A 277 -7.12 -16.04 4.55
C THR A 277 -7.60 -15.56 5.91
N SER A 278 -8.82 -15.93 6.32
CA SER A 278 -9.38 -15.50 7.60
C SER A 278 -8.81 -16.25 8.80
N ALA A 279 -8.53 -15.52 9.88
CA ALA A 279 -8.24 -16.09 11.21
C ALA A 279 -9.49 -16.33 12.05
N ILE A 280 -10.58 -15.62 11.76
CA ILE A 280 -11.87 -15.75 12.46
C ILE A 280 -12.64 -16.94 11.91
N ASP A 281 -12.89 -16.93 10.60
CA ASP A 281 -13.64 -17.98 9.90
C ASP A 281 -12.66 -18.96 9.25
N LYS A 282 -12.28 -20.01 9.98
CA LYS A 282 -11.32 -20.99 9.50
C LYS A 282 -11.79 -21.64 8.19
N GLY A 283 -10.96 -21.57 7.16
CA GLY A 283 -11.27 -22.09 5.83
C GLY A 283 -11.97 -21.09 4.92
N LEU A 284 -12.25 -19.87 5.40
CA LEU A 284 -12.65 -18.77 4.54
C LEU A 284 -11.42 -18.18 3.84
N TYR A 285 -11.52 -18.17 2.52
CA TYR A 285 -10.55 -17.58 1.62
C TYR A 285 -11.27 -16.68 0.61
N ARG A 286 -10.66 -15.56 0.27
CA ARG A 286 -11.17 -14.63 -0.75
C ARG A 286 -10.06 -14.16 -1.66
N GLY A 287 -10.18 -14.45 -2.95
CA GLY A 287 -9.37 -13.83 -3.99
C GLY A 287 -10.06 -12.59 -4.56
N SER A 288 -9.26 -11.67 -5.08
CA SER A 288 -9.64 -10.61 -6.00
C SER A 288 -8.65 -10.67 -7.16
N THR A 289 -9.13 -10.73 -8.39
CA THR A 289 -8.27 -10.76 -9.56
C THR A 289 -8.87 -9.98 -10.69
N ILE A 290 -8.08 -9.07 -11.27
CA ILE A 290 -8.41 -8.34 -12.48
C ILE A 290 -7.26 -8.46 -13.45
N LEU A 291 -7.58 -8.66 -14.73
CA LEU A 291 -6.65 -8.51 -15.84
C LEU A 291 -7.26 -7.55 -16.86
N THR A 292 -6.45 -6.58 -17.25
CA THR A 292 -6.74 -5.65 -18.35
C THR A 292 -5.86 -5.93 -19.55
N LYS A 293 -6.32 -5.48 -20.71
CA LYS A 293 -5.51 -5.35 -21.92
C LYS A 293 -5.74 -3.95 -22.48
N ASP A 294 -4.68 -3.18 -22.64
CA ASP A 294 -4.73 -1.80 -23.13
C ASP A 294 -5.70 -0.91 -22.30
N GLY A 295 -5.76 -1.17 -20.98
CA GLY A 295 -6.65 -0.48 -20.03
C GLY A 295 -8.09 -1.03 -19.95
N GLU A 296 -8.48 -1.93 -20.84
CA GLU A 296 -9.82 -2.55 -20.82
C GLU A 296 -9.84 -3.83 -19.99
N VAL A 297 -10.78 -3.96 -19.06
CA VAL A 297 -10.96 -5.20 -18.26
C VAL A 297 -11.41 -6.35 -19.17
N ILE A 298 -10.60 -7.39 -19.25
CA ILE A 298 -10.86 -8.60 -20.06
C ILE A 298 -11.09 -9.86 -19.23
N PHE A 299 -10.77 -9.80 -17.94
CA PHE A 299 -10.97 -10.88 -16.99
C PHE A 299 -11.10 -10.31 -15.58
N GLN A 300 -12.02 -10.90 -14.81
CA GLN A 300 -12.24 -10.63 -13.40
C GLN A 300 -12.69 -11.91 -12.70
N SER A 301 -12.27 -12.10 -11.45
CA SER A 301 -12.63 -13.27 -10.63
C SER A 301 -12.43 -12.98 -9.15
N SER A 302 -13.31 -13.52 -8.31
CA SER A 302 -13.08 -13.69 -6.87
C SER A 302 -12.82 -15.14 -6.45
N LEU A 303 -12.87 -16.08 -7.41
CA LEU A 303 -12.61 -17.49 -7.20
C LEU A 303 -11.11 -17.79 -7.31
N SER A 304 -10.61 -18.47 -6.28
CA SER A 304 -9.25 -19.01 -6.22
C SER A 304 -9.18 -20.53 -6.42
N ASP A 305 -10.34 -21.17 -6.59
CA ASP A 305 -10.49 -22.60 -6.88
C ASP A 305 -10.97 -22.81 -8.32
N VAL A 306 -10.68 -23.99 -8.87
CA VAL A 306 -11.10 -24.37 -10.23
C VAL A 306 -12.63 -24.35 -10.36
N SER A 307 -13.13 -23.75 -11.43
CA SER A 307 -14.55 -23.75 -11.80
C SER A 307 -14.72 -24.10 -13.27
N ASP A 308 -15.75 -24.90 -13.58
CA ASP A 308 -16.11 -25.23 -14.96
C ASP A 308 -17.01 -24.16 -15.61
N THR A 309 -17.57 -23.25 -14.81
CA THR A 309 -18.61 -22.30 -15.24
C THR A 309 -18.24 -20.85 -15.02
N GLU A 310 -17.41 -20.57 -14.03
CA GLU A 310 -17.03 -19.22 -13.62
C GLU A 310 -15.55 -18.95 -13.88
N ASN A 311 -15.21 -17.69 -14.08
CA ASN A 311 -13.81 -17.29 -14.15
C ASN A 311 -13.12 -17.63 -12.82
N TYR A 312 -11.88 -18.11 -12.88
CA TYR A 312 -11.08 -18.38 -11.70
C TYR A 312 -9.60 -18.08 -11.92
N ALA A 313 -8.88 -17.82 -10.84
CA ALA A 313 -7.45 -17.52 -10.84
C ALA A 313 -6.71 -18.44 -9.86
N ILE A 314 -5.58 -19.00 -10.28
CA ILE A 314 -4.74 -19.85 -9.44
C ILE A 314 -3.37 -19.21 -9.32
N LEU A 315 -2.94 -18.95 -8.08
CA LEU A 315 -1.58 -18.55 -7.76
C LEU A 315 -0.81 -19.74 -7.19
N THR A 316 0.28 -20.12 -7.85
CA THR A 316 1.17 -21.19 -7.39
C THR A 316 2.56 -20.64 -7.07
N LYS A 317 3.10 -20.98 -5.90
CA LYS A 317 4.48 -20.64 -5.54
C LYS A 317 5.46 -21.44 -6.39
N THR A 318 6.51 -20.80 -6.89
CA THR A 318 7.60 -21.46 -7.62
C THR A 318 8.88 -21.44 -6.80
N TYR A 319 9.72 -22.46 -7.01
CA TYR A 319 10.94 -22.70 -6.24
C TYR A 319 12.13 -22.95 -7.18
N GLY A 320 13.35 -22.76 -6.68
CA GLY A 320 14.60 -23.00 -7.44
C GLY A 320 15.18 -21.76 -8.12
N GLY A 321 14.56 -20.58 -7.94
CA GLY A 321 15.14 -19.29 -8.31
C GLY A 321 16.25 -18.83 -7.36
N LYS A 322 16.82 -17.65 -7.64
CA LYS A 322 18.00 -17.13 -6.94
C LYS A 322 17.68 -16.37 -5.65
N VAL A 323 16.48 -15.80 -5.54
CA VAL A 323 16.12 -14.86 -4.48
C VAL A 323 14.92 -15.36 -3.71
N THR A 324 15.03 -15.30 -2.38
CA THR A 324 13.95 -15.65 -1.44
C THR A 324 14.16 -14.87 -0.14
N GLY A 325 13.10 -14.74 0.66
CA GLY A 325 13.13 -14.09 1.96
C GLY A 325 13.83 -14.90 3.05
N ASN A 326 13.99 -14.28 4.23
CA ASN A 326 14.54 -14.95 5.40
C ASN A 326 13.48 -15.73 6.20
N LEU A 327 12.20 -15.50 5.94
CA LEU A 327 11.07 -16.19 6.58
C LEU A 327 10.94 -17.65 6.15
N LYS A 328 10.02 -18.40 6.77
CA LYS A 328 9.79 -19.83 6.51
C LYS A 328 9.38 -20.12 5.08
N ASP A 329 8.57 -19.24 4.47
CA ASP A 329 8.26 -19.36 3.05
C ASP A 329 9.51 -19.09 2.23
N LYS A 330 9.88 -20.07 1.40
CA LYS A 330 11.05 -20.04 0.53
C LYS A 330 10.69 -19.92 -0.95
N ALA A 331 9.50 -19.41 -1.27
CA ALA A 331 9.15 -19.09 -2.64
C ALA A 331 10.21 -18.20 -3.28
N THR A 332 10.54 -18.50 -4.54
CA THR A 332 11.49 -17.74 -5.36
C THR A 332 10.80 -17.03 -6.53
N GLY A 333 9.49 -17.18 -6.62
CA GLY A 333 8.64 -16.66 -7.68
C GLY A 333 7.23 -17.23 -7.56
N PHE A 334 6.41 -16.93 -8.55
CA PHE A 334 5.00 -17.32 -8.60
C PHE A 334 4.57 -17.63 -10.03
N GLU A 335 3.51 -18.40 -10.17
CA GLU A 335 2.80 -18.64 -11.42
C GLU A 335 1.34 -18.26 -11.20
N LEU A 336 0.87 -17.25 -11.93
CA LEU A 336 -0.52 -16.81 -11.90
C LEU A 336 -1.22 -17.27 -13.18
N VAL A 337 -2.21 -18.16 -13.04
CA VAL A 337 -3.01 -18.68 -14.15
C VAL A 337 -4.44 -18.19 -14.03
N LEU A 338 -4.95 -17.57 -15.10
CA LEU A 338 -6.30 -17.03 -15.19
C LEU A 338 -7.09 -17.81 -16.23
N VAL A 339 -8.28 -18.30 -15.88
CA VAL A 339 -9.08 -19.17 -16.76
C VAL A 339 -10.51 -18.65 -16.85
N SER A 340 -10.97 -18.44 -18.08
CA SER A 340 -12.38 -18.14 -18.38
C SER A 340 -13.02 -19.32 -19.11
N PRO A 341 -13.73 -20.23 -18.42
CA PRO A 341 -14.30 -21.43 -19.02
C PRO A 341 -15.27 -21.10 -20.16
N ASN A 342 -16.15 -20.10 -19.95
CA ASN A 342 -17.17 -19.70 -20.92
C ASN A 342 -16.59 -19.20 -22.24
N THR A 343 -15.47 -18.48 -22.19
CA THR A 343 -14.81 -17.94 -23.40
C THR A 343 -13.68 -18.84 -23.91
N LYS A 344 -13.34 -19.90 -23.17
CA LYS A 344 -12.18 -20.79 -23.42
C LYS A 344 -10.86 -20.01 -23.54
N LYS A 345 -10.75 -18.87 -22.87
CA LYS A 345 -9.53 -18.06 -22.83
C LYS A 345 -8.76 -18.35 -21.55
N GLN A 346 -7.44 -18.36 -21.66
CA GLN A 346 -6.53 -18.55 -20.55
C GLN A 346 -5.33 -17.64 -20.68
N TRP A 347 -4.85 -17.15 -19.55
CA TRP A 347 -3.63 -16.35 -19.44
C TRP A 347 -2.74 -16.93 -18.35
N SER A 348 -1.44 -16.76 -18.51
CA SER A 348 -0.43 -17.21 -17.54
C SER A 348 0.62 -16.12 -17.40
N PHE A 349 1.08 -15.92 -16.18
CA PHE A 349 2.15 -15.00 -15.83
C PHE A 349 3.12 -15.71 -14.88
N SER A 350 4.33 -15.97 -15.36
CA SER A 350 5.43 -16.50 -14.57
C SER A 350 6.23 -15.35 -13.97
N ILE A 351 6.17 -15.19 -12.65
CA ILE A 351 6.87 -14.17 -11.87
C ILE A 351 8.16 -14.75 -11.30
N THR A 352 9.28 -14.03 -11.50
CA THR A 352 10.59 -14.36 -10.93
C THR A 352 11.03 -13.24 -9.98
N ASN A 353 11.34 -13.60 -8.74
CA ASN A 353 11.85 -12.65 -7.75
C ASN A 353 13.31 -12.31 -8.04
N HIS A 354 13.64 -11.02 -8.06
CA HIS A 354 15.02 -10.52 -8.24
C HIS A 354 15.55 -9.81 -7.01
N ASN A 355 14.69 -9.34 -6.12
CA ASN A 355 15.09 -8.68 -4.88
C ASN A 355 14.03 -8.83 -3.79
N VAL A 356 14.46 -8.72 -2.53
CA VAL A 356 13.56 -8.52 -1.39
C VAL A 356 13.34 -7.02 -1.24
N GLY A 357 12.11 -6.57 -1.52
CA GLY A 357 11.66 -5.19 -1.37
C GLY A 357 11.65 -4.77 0.09
N PHE A 358 10.82 -5.46 0.86
CA PHE A 358 10.67 -5.31 2.30
C PHE A 358 10.46 -6.68 2.94
N GLU A 359 10.75 -6.78 4.22
CA GLU A 359 10.53 -8.00 5.00
C GLU A 359 10.47 -7.65 6.48
N TYR A 360 9.40 -8.11 7.14
CA TYR A 360 9.16 -7.95 8.57
C TYR A 360 8.75 -9.29 9.19
N MET A 361 9.32 -9.59 10.37
CA MET A 361 9.06 -10.83 11.10
C MET A 361 8.01 -10.61 12.17
N LEU A 362 7.00 -11.49 12.22
CA LEU A 362 5.91 -11.41 13.20
C LEU A 362 5.99 -12.49 14.30
N GLY A 363 6.87 -13.48 14.13
CA GLY A 363 7.09 -14.57 15.08
C GLY A 363 7.02 -15.93 14.40
N GLU A 364 7.42 -17.00 15.09
CA GLU A 364 7.40 -18.37 14.56
C GLU A 364 8.07 -18.54 13.18
N GLY A 365 8.97 -17.64 12.79
CA GLY A 365 9.58 -17.61 11.46
C GLY A 365 8.67 -17.18 10.31
N VAL A 366 7.47 -16.65 10.59
CA VAL A 366 6.55 -16.07 9.61
C VAL A 366 6.45 -14.54 9.78
N GLY A 367 5.78 -13.90 8.83
CA GLY A 367 5.72 -12.45 8.67
C GLY A 367 5.37 -12.08 7.24
N GLY A 368 5.71 -10.87 6.83
CA GLY A 368 5.52 -10.39 5.47
C GLY A 368 6.85 -10.25 4.72
N THR A 369 6.86 -10.67 3.46
CA THR A 369 7.95 -10.41 2.51
C THR A 369 7.36 -9.86 1.21
N GLY A 370 7.79 -8.66 0.84
CA GLY A 370 7.55 -8.08 -0.48
C GLY A 370 8.77 -8.27 -1.38
N TYR A 371 8.53 -8.60 -2.65
CA TYR A 371 9.54 -8.90 -3.66
C TYR A 371 9.37 -7.96 -4.85
N SER A 372 10.49 -7.50 -5.39
CA SER A 372 10.55 -6.97 -6.75
C SER A 372 11.07 -8.03 -7.69
N GLY A 373 10.53 -8.04 -8.90
CA GLY A 373 10.80 -9.06 -9.88
C GLY A 373 10.36 -8.67 -11.28
N THR A 374 10.39 -9.65 -12.17
CA THR A 374 9.87 -9.53 -13.53
C THR A 374 8.88 -10.66 -13.79
N ALA A 375 7.90 -10.39 -14.65
CA ALA A 375 6.98 -11.38 -15.16
C ALA A 375 7.21 -11.64 -16.66
N VAL A 376 6.95 -12.89 -17.05
CA VAL A 376 6.72 -13.27 -18.45
C VAL A 376 5.31 -13.82 -18.54
N GLY A 377 4.49 -13.28 -19.44
CA GLY A 377 3.11 -13.75 -19.53
C GLY A 377 2.26 -13.14 -20.62
N GLY A 378 1.01 -13.59 -20.68
CA GLY A 378 0.02 -13.25 -21.69
C GLY A 378 -0.94 -14.41 -21.93
N PRO A 379 -1.69 -14.40 -23.05
CA PRO A 379 -2.58 -15.50 -23.38
C PRO A 379 -1.79 -16.79 -23.64
N ILE A 380 -2.25 -17.91 -23.10
CA ILE A 380 -1.58 -19.21 -23.27
C ILE A 380 -1.59 -19.62 -24.75
N GLY A 381 -0.44 -20.10 -25.24
CA GLY A 381 -0.26 -20.54 -26.63
C GLY A 381 -0.05 -19.41 -27.64
N LEU A 382 -0.06 -18.14 -27.19
CA LEU A 382 0.22 -16.96 -28.03
C LEU A 382 1.54 -16.29 -27.64
N LYS A 383 1.81 -15.13 -28.25
CA LYS A 383 2.96 -14.28 -27.92
C LYS A 383 2.95 -13.94 -26.43
N GLN A 384 4.07 -14.21 -25.77
CA GLN A 384 4.34 -13.83 -24.39
C GLN A 384 5.06 -12.48 -24.33
N TYR A 385 4.83 -11.74 -23.26
CA TYR A 385 5.38 -10.41 -23.02
C TYR A 385 6.17 -10.39 -21.73
N PHE A 386 7.13 -9.48 -21.65
CA PHE A 386 7.99 -9.28 -20.49
C PHE A 386 7.62 -7.96 -19.81
N GLY A 387 7.86 -7.87 -18.51
CA GLY A 387 7.79 -6.62 -17.79
C GLY A 387 7.94 -6.79 -16.27
N PRO A 388 7.79 -5.70 -15.51
CA PRO A 388 7.96 -5.72 -14.06
C PRO A 388 6.86 -6.52 -13.34
N ALA A 389 7.20 -6.99 -12.14
CA ALA A 389 6.27 -7.65 -11.23
C ALA A 389 6.59 -7.32 -9.77
N PHE A 390 5.52 -7.12 -9.00
CA PHE A 390 5.56 -7.06 -7.55
C PHE A 390 4.88 -8.30 -6.98
N ALA A 391 5.40 -8.82 -5.87
CA ALA A 391 4.78 -9.92 -5.15
C ALA A 391 4.95 -9.75 -3.63
N GLU A 392 3.89 -9.96 -2.87
CA GLU A 392 3.92 -10.03 -1.42
C GLU A 392 3.34 -11.35 -0.91
N THR A 393 3.98 -11.86 0.13
CA THR A 393 3.46 -12.95 0.94
C THR A 393 3.46 -12.54 2.39
N LEU A 394 2.31 -12.63 3.05
CA LEU A 394 2.14 -12.37 4.46
C LEU A 394 1.51 -13.60 5.13
N GLU A 395 2.13 -14.06 6.21
CA GLU A 395 1.57 -15.08 7.09
C GLU A 395 1.71 -14.64 8.54
N PHE A 396 0.60 -14.69 9.29
CA PHE A 396 0.59 -14.40 10.71
C PHE A 396 0.92 -15.66 11.51
N PRO A 397 1.69 -15.54 12.61
CA PRO A 397 2.02 -16.70 13.43
C PRO A 397 0.77 -17.23 14.13
N LYS A 398 0.74 -18.53 14.43
CA LYS A 398 -0.40 -19.12 15.16
C LYS A 398 -0.46 -18.62 16.59
N ARG A 399 0.68 -18.21 17.13
CA ARG A 399 0.84 -17.63 18.46
C ARG A 399 1.80 -16.46 18.40
N SER A 400 1.45 -15.36 19.03
CA SER A 400 2.36 -14.24 19.24
C SER A 400 2.39 -13.85 20.73
N TYR A 401 3.60 -13.55 21.22
CA TYR A 401 3.78 -12.96 22.54
C TYR A 401 3.47 -11.46 22.52
N LEU A 402 3.61 -10.82 21.36
CA LEU A 402 3.43 -9.39 21.16
C LEU A 402 1.99 -9.07 20.74
N PHE A 403 1.44 -9.85 19.81
CA PHE A 403 0.09 -9.67 19.31
C PHE A 403 -0.85 -10.67 19.96
N LYS A 404 -1.93 -10.17 20.53
CA LYS A 404 -3.03 -11.01 21.01
C LYS A 404 -4.27 -10.70 20.17
N PRO A 405 -5.13 -11.69 19.91
CA PRO A 405 -6.42 -11.42 19.33
C PRO A 405 -7.15 -10.40 20.21
N ASN A 406 -7.61 -9.31 19.60
CA ASN A 406 -8.33 -8.23 20.29
C ASN A 406 -9.81 -8.21 19.91
N TYR A 407 -10.31 -9.35 19.42
CA TYR A 407 -11.71 -9.55 19.10
C TYR A 407 -12.59 -9.31 20.33
N VAL A 408 -13.59 -8.45 20.16
CA VAL A 408 -14.64 -8.21 21.14
C VAL A 408 -15.94 -8.54 20.45
N ASP A 409 -16.69 -9.53 20.97
CA ASP A 409 -18.02 -9.82 20.44
C ASP A 409 -18.85 -8.53 20.43
N PRO A 410 -19.56 -8.23 19.32
CA PRO A 410 -20.51 -7.14 19.32
C PRO A 410 -21.50 -7.39 20.46
N VAL A 411 -21.63 -6.41 21.38
CA VAL A 411 -22.62 -6.50 22.45
C VAL A 411 -23.98 -6.72 21.79
N PRO A 412 -24.68 -7.84 22.08
CA PRO A 412 -25.98 -8.08 21.47
C PRO A 412 -26.89 -6.90 21.75
N SER A 413 -27.54 -6.35 20.72
CA SER A 413 -28.56 -5.32 20.87
C SER A 413 -29.59 -5.80 21.89
N GLY A 414 -29.61 -5.19 23.09
CA GLY A 414 -30.49 -5.58 24.20
C GLY A 414 -29.81 -5.92 25.53
N LYS A 415 -28.50 -5.70 25.70
CA LYS A 415 -27.84 -5.76 27.00
C LYS A 415 -27.03 -4.50 27.31
N ASP A 416 -27.69 -3.35 27.21
CA ASP A 416 -27.29 -2.16 27.96
C ASP A 416 -27.85 -2.26 29.37
N GLU A 417 -27.31 -3.17 30.18
CA GLU A 417 -27.51 -3.17 31.64
C GLU A 417 -26.52 -4.17 32.26
N LEU A 418 -25.39 -3.64 32.75
CA LEU A 418 -24.71 -4.03 34.00
C LEU A 418 -23.60 -3.03 34.36
#